data_AF-A0A318SR21-F1
#
_entry.id   AF-A0A318SR21-F1
#
_cell.length_a   1.000
_cell.length_b   1.000
_cell.length_c   1.000
_cell.angle_alpha   90.00
_cell.angle_beta   90.00
_cell.angle_gamma   90.00
#
_symmetry.space_group_name_H-M   'P 1'
#
loop_
_entity.id
_entity.type
_entity.pdbx_description
1 polymer ?
#
loop_
_entity_poly.entity_id
_entity_poly.type
_entity_poly.pdbx_seq_one_letter_code
_entity_poly.pdbx_strand_id
1 'polypeptide(L)'
;MRPSKPLPFKPAGYVTLEGYSSLKRFWSYLDFAERAGRRVTVPRGDDEETCRRRIEGYELRGAGGLLDVDKARLEVDEGMVAHSALVALAAGDSELLKALLSEMYTLRVTFTLGFTKTRDLVLKSDFGFKPLREDVLSVKLVPKRFSKDELRFMLDKACTSEPMKPTLH
;
A
#
# COMPACT_ATOMS: atom_id res chain seq x y z
N MET A 1 10.97 7.82 -21.02
CA MET A 1 10.30 7.18 -22.17
C MET A 1 9.04 6.45 -21.69
N ARG A 2 7.97 6.38 -22.48
CA ARG A 2 6.74 5.66 -22.07
C ARG A 2 6.89 4.16 -22.38
N PRO A 3 6.69 3.25 -21.42
CA PRO A 3 6.76 1.81 -21.66
C PRO A 3 5.67 1.36 -22.64
N SER A 4 6.02 0.43 -23.53
CA SER A 4 5.17 -0.02 -24.63
C SER A 4 5.06 -1.54 -24.75
N LYS A 5 5.87 -2.31 -24.02
CA LYS A 5 5.92 -3.78 -24.04
C LYS A 5 5.04 -4.38 -22.94
N PRO A 6 3.83 -4.90 -23.27
CA PRO A 6 2.93 -5.44 -22.26
C PRO A 6 3.48 -6.72 -21.63
N LEU A 7 3.09 -6.98 -20.39
CA LEU A 7 3.41 -8.23 -19.71
C LEU A 7 2.78 -9.42 -20.45
N PRO A 8 3.49 -10.56 -20.57
CA PRO A 8 2.97 -11.72 -21.30
C PRO A 8 1.70 -12.29 -20.68
N PHE A 9 1.59 -12.26 -19.35
CA PHE A 9 0.45 -12.72 -18.57
C PHE A 9 0.35 -11.94 -17.25
N LYS A 10 -0.78 -12.08 -16.54
CA LYS A 10 -0.95 -11.52 -15.19
C LYS A 10 -0.04 -12.27 -14.19
N PRO A 11 0.90 -11.59 -13.51
CA PRO A 11 1.76 -12.26 -12.54
C PRO A 11 1.01 -12.71 -11.27
N ALA A 12 1.58 -13.66 -10.54
CA ALA A 12 1.03 -14.13 -9.27
C ALA A 12 0.94 -12.99 -8.24
N GLY A 13 -0.14 -12.97 -7.45
CA GLY A 13 -0.41 -11.93 -6.45
C GLY A 13 -0.96 -10.61 -7.02
N TYR A 14 -1.15 -10.50 -8.34
CA TYR A 14 -1.80 -9.34 -8.95
C TYR A 14 -3.32 -9.55 -9.06
N VAL A 15 -4.07 -8.50 -8.76
CA VAL A 15 -5.51 -8.40 -9.04
C VAL A 15 -5.72 -7.70 -10.39
N THR A 16 -6.76 -8.09 -11.12
CA THR A 16 -7.17 -7.38 -12.34
C THR A 16 -8.08 -6.22 -11.94
N LEU A 17 -7.64 -4.99 -12.13
CA LEU A 17 -8.44 -3.79 -11.85
C LEU A 17 -9.48 -3.54 -12.94
N GLU A 18 -9.09 -3.79 -14.19
CA GLU A 18 -9.91 -3.52 -15.37
C GLU A 18 -9.48 -4.40 -16.53
N GLY A 19 -10.43 -5.06 -17.18
CA GLY A 19 -10.21 -5.77 -18.45
C GLY A 19 -10.48 -4.84 -19.65
N TYR A 20 -9.99 -5.22 -20.83
CA TYR A 20 -10.12 -4.42 -22.07
C TYR A 20 -9.61 -2.97 -21.95
N SER A 21 -8.69 -2.74 -21.02
CA SER A 21 -8.07 -1.45 -20.78
C SER A 21 -7.22 -1.01 -21.97
N SER A 22 -6.69 0.20 -21.88
CA SER A 22 -5.77 0.76 -22.87
C SER A 22 -4.43 1.08 -22.24
N LEU A 23 -3.39 1.02 -23.07
CA LEU A 23 -2.06 1.45 -22.68
C LEU A 23 -2.04 2.93 -22.30
N LYS A 24 -2.91 3.75 -22.91
CA LYS A 24 -3.14 5.14 -22.52
C LYS A 24 -3.61 5.26 -21.07
N ARG A 25 -4.54 4.41 -20.63
CA ARG A 25 -5.01 4.40 -19.24
C ARG A 25 -3.90 4.04 -18.27
N PHE A 26 -3.06 3.06 -18.61
CA PHE A 26 -1.87 2.72 -17.83
C PHE A 26 -0.94 3.94 -17.70
N TRP A 27 -0.60 4.61 -18.81
CA TRP A 27 0.22 5.82 -18.77
C TRP A 27 -0.40 6.97 -17.97
N SER A 28 -1.72 7.18 -18.05
CA SER A 28 -2.41 8.18 -17.24
C SER A 28 -2.17 7.98 -15.75
N TYR A 29 -2.23 6.75 -15.23
CA TYR A 29 -1.92 6.50 -13.83
C TYR A 29 -0.48 6.86 -13.46
N LEU A 30 0.48 6.54 -14.33
CA LEU A 30 1.89 6.87 -14.08
C LEU A 30 2.09 8.39 -14.07
N ASP A 31 1.61 9.08 -15.11
CA ASP A 31 1.71 10.53 -15.24
C ASP A 31 1.04 11.24 -14.05
N PHE A 32 -0.13 10.77 -13.61
CA PHE A 32 -0.83 11.34 -12.46
C PHE A 32 -0.14 11.03 -11.13
N ALA A 33 0.39 9.82 -10.95
CA ALA A 33 1.18 9.48 -9.77
C ALA A 33 2.43 10.38 -9.65
N GLU A 34 3.18 10.57 -10.74
CA GLU A 34 4.34 11.46 -10.75
C GLU A 34 3.96 12.92 -10.45
N ARG A 35 2.88 13.42 -11.06
CA ARG A 35 2.35 14.77 -10.77
C ARG A 35 1.89 14.93 -9.33
N ALA A 36 1.36 13.88 -8.72
CA ALA A 36 1.01 13.82 -7.30
C ALA A 36 2.25 13.65 -6.38
N GLY A 37 3.46 13.74 -6.92
CA GLY A 37 4.71 13.63 -6.16
C GLY A 37 5.06 12.20 -5.74
N ARG A 38 4.42 11.19 -6.34
CA ARG A 38 4.76 9.78 -6.10
C ARG A 38 5.98 9.40 -6.92
N ARG A 39 6.78 8.50 -6.36
CA ARG A 39 7.96 7.97 -7.05
C ARG A 39 7.53 6.79 -7.93
N VAL A 40 7.74 6.91 -9.24
CA VAL A 40 7.48 5.84 -10.20
C VAL A 40 8.80 5.22 -10.65
N THR A 41 8.97 3.92 -10.43
CA THR A 41 10.21 3.19 -10.73
C THR A 41 9.95 1.91 -11.53
N VAL A 42 10.98 1.45 -12.23
CA VAL A 42 10.99 0.14 -12.89
C VAL A 42 11.26 -0.93 -11.82
N PRO A 43 10.40 -1.96 -11.68
CA PRO A 43 10.67 -3.06 -10.76
C PRO A 43 11.95 -3.82 -11.13
N ARG A 44 12.64 -4.38 -10.13
CA ARG A 44 13.84 -5.19 -10.36
C ARG A 44 13.54 -6.34 -11.32
N GLY A 45 14.37 -6.48 -12.35
CA GLY A 45 14.27 -7.54 -13.35
C GLY A 45 13.44 -7.17 -14.59
N ASP A 46 12.82 -5.98 -14.62
CA ASP A 46 12.20 -5.44 -15.83
C ASP A 46 13.14 -4.48 -16.56
N ASP A 47 12.85 -4.29 -17.85
CA ASP A 47 13.42 -3.23 -18.66
C ASP A 47 12.52 -1.96 -18.66
N GLU A 48 13.05 -0.83 -19.15
CA GLU A 48 12.29 0.42 -19.22
C GLU A 48 11.08 0.33 -20.16
N GLU A 49 11.10 -0.54 -21.15
CA GLU A 49 9.99 -0.70 -22.10
C GLU A 49 8.83 -1.50 -21.52
N THR A 50 9.08 -2.33 -20.52
CA THR A 50 8.09 -3.22 -19.91
C THR A 50 7.01 -2.40 -19.22
N CYS A 51 5.74 -2.69 -19.53
CA CYS A 51 4.58 -2.03 -18.94
C CYS A 51 4.29 -2.52 -17.52
N ARG A 52 5.25 -2.32 -16.62
CA ARG A 52 5.14 -2.57 -15.19
C ARG A 52 5.90 -1.49 -14.43
N ARG A 53 5.25 -0.86 -13.46
CA ARG A 53 5.82 0.23 -12.67
C ARG A 53 5.44 0.11 -11.21
N ARG A 54 6.42 0.36 -10.35
CA ARG A 54 6.23 0.50 -8.91
C ARG A 54 5.97 1.97 -8.60
N ILE A 55 4.94 2.25 -7.80
CA ILE A 55 4.50 3.58 -7.40
C ILE A 55 4.59 3.66 -5.87
N GLU A 56 5.46 4.52 -5.37
CA GLU A 56 5.79 4.67 -3.95
C GLU A 56 5.51 6.08 -3.43
N GLY A 57 5.39 6.19 -2.11
CA GLY A 57 5.24 7.46 -1.41
C GLY A 57 3.79 7.85 -1.15
N TYR A 58 2.81 6.96 -1.33
CA TYR A 58 1.45 7.15 -0.84
C TYR A 58 1.34 6.67 0.61
N GLU A 59 0.80 7.53 1.48
CA GLU A 59 0.71 7.30 2.92
C GLU A 59 -0.69 7.69 3.42
N LEU A 60 -1.24 6.89 4.34
CA LEU A 60 -2.52 7.14 4.99
C LEU A 60 -2.29 7.41 6.48
N ARG A 61 -2.70 8.58 6.97
CA ARG A 61 -2.78 8.88 8.41
C ARG A 61 -4.12 8.37 8.98
N GLY A 62 -4.20 8.21 10.30
CA GLY A 62 -5.43 7.73 10.93
C GLY A 62 -5.78 6.30 10.55
N ALA A 63 -4.78 5.50 10.16
CA ALA A 63 -5.00 4.19 9.54
C ALA A 63 -5.18 3.04 10.54
N GLY A 64 -5.37 3.32 11.83
CA GLY A 64 -5.53 2.28 12.84
C GLY A 64 -6.75 1.40 12.62
N GLY A 65 -7.84 1.95 12.08
CA GLY A 65 -9.03 1.19 11.68
C GLY A 65 -8.79 0.20 10.52
N LEU A 66 -7.62 0.24 9.88
CA LEU A 66 -7.23 -0.69 8.82
C LEU A 66 -6.40 -1.86 9.33
N LEU A 67 -6.13 -1.97 10.63
CA LEU A 67 -5.40 -3.08 11.22
C LEU A 67 -6.17 -4.41 11.10
N ASP A 68 -5.45 -5.49 10.79
CA ASP A 68 -5.92 -6.87 10.95
C ASP A 68 -5.73 -7.28 12.42
N VAL A 69 -6.79 -7.09 13.22
CA VAL A 69 -6.75 -7.30 14.68
C VAL A 69 -6.44 -8.75 15.02
N ASP A 70 -6.97 -9.72 14.26
CA ASP A 70 -6.77 -11.13 14.53
C ASP A 70 -5.31 -11.54 14.32
N LYS A 71 -4.67 -11.04 13.26
CA LYS A 71 -3.23 -11.26 13.06
C LYS A 71 -2.37 -10.55 14.10
N ALA A 72 -2.74 -9.32 14.46
CA ALA A 72 -2.01 -8.59 15.49
C ALA A 72 -2.07 -9.32 16.84
N ARG A 73 -3.21 -9.95 17.18
CA ARG A 73 -3.35 -10.79 18.38
C ARG A 73 -2.44 -12.02 18.32
N LEU A 74 -2.43 -12.72 17.19
CA LEU A 74 -1.54 -13.89 17.01
C LEU A 74 -0.07 -13.53 17.23
N GLU A 75 0.38 -12.39 16.69
CA GLU A 75 1.76 -11.89 16.87
C GLU A 75 2.06 -11.47 18.32
N VAL A 76 1.05 -11.05 19.09
CA VAL A 76 1.19 -10.73 20.52
C VAL A 76 1.27 -12.02 21.35
N ASP A 77 0.48 -13.04 21.04
CA ASP A 77 0.48 -14.31 21.77
C ASP A 77 1.81 -15.06 21.61
N GLU A 78 2.50 -14.89 20.47
CA GLU A 78 3.80 -15.50 20.18
C GLU A 78 4.99 -14.75 20.81
N GLY A 79 4.78 -13.57 21.41
CA GLY A 79 5.85 -12.69 21.92
C GLY A 79 5.62 -12.18 23.34
N MET A 80 6.69 -11.75 24.01
CA MET A 80 6.58 -11.04 25.30
C MET A 80 6.35 -9.55 25.03
N VAL A 81 5.30 -8.95 25.60
CA VAL A 81 4.89 -7.60 25.20
C VAL A 81 4.67 -6.66 26.40
N ALA A 82 5.46 -5.58 26.46
CA ALA A 82 5.42 -4.59 27.54
C ALA A 82 4.56 -3.34 27.23
N HIS A 83 4.16 -3.14 25.98
CA HIS A 83 3.42 -1.94 25.59
C HIS A 83 1.93 -2.04 25.99
N SER A 84 1.41 -1.02 26.68
CA SER A 84 0.04 -1.00 27.22
C SER A 84 -1.04 -1.32 26.17
N ALA A 85 -0.94 -0.73 24.98
CA ALA A 85 -1.86 -1.00 23.87
C ALA A 85 -1.86 -2.47 23.41
N LEU A 86 -0.74 -3.18 23.54
CA LEU A 86 -0.64 -4.59 23.16
C LEU A 86 -1.08 -5.52 24.31
N VAL A 87 -0.88 -5.11 25.56
CA VAL A 87 -1.48 -5.79 26.74
C VAL A 87 -3.01 -5.73 26.65
N ALA A 88 -3.58 -4.57 26.30
CA ALA A 88 -5.01 -4.43 26.07
C ALA A 88 -5.49 -5.32 24.92
N LEU A 89 -4.73 -5.39 23.83
CA LEU A 89 -5.03 -6.27 22.70
C LEU A 89 -5.10 -7.74 23.11
N ALA A 90 -4.15 -8.21 23.94
CA ALA A 90 -4.15 -9.57 24.50
C ALA A 90 -5.36 -9.83 25.41
N ALA A 91 -5.83 -8.80 26.13
CA ALA A 91 -7.07 -8.85 26.91
C ALA A 91 -8.35 -8.75 26.04
N GLY A 92 -8.21 -8.66 24.72
CA GLY A 92 -9.33 -8.58 23.78
C GLY A 92 -9.76 -7.17 23.38
N ASP A 93 -9.13 -6.12 23.91
CA ASP A 93 -9.43 -4.73 23.54
C ASP A 93 -8.45 -4.19 22.48
N SER A 94 -8.95 -3.99 21.27
CA SER A 94 -8.14 -3.46 20.15
C SER A 94 -8.12 -1.93 20.04
N GLU A 95 -8.98 -1.22 20.78
CA GLU A 95 -9.20 0.21 20.54
C GLU A 95 -7.98 1.06 20.89
N LEU A 96 -7.26 0.72 21.97
CA LEU A 96 -6.01 1.41 22.31
C LEU A 96 -4.95 1.26 21.23
N LEU A 97 -4.84 0.07 20.61
CA LEU A 97 -3.91 -0.14 19.51
C LEU A 97 -4.34 0.64 18.27
N LYS A 98 -5.63 0.63 17.91
CA LYS A 98 -6.13 1.40 16.76
C LYS A 98 -5.93 2.91 16.97
N ALA A 99 -6.16 3.42 18.18
CA ALA A 99 -5.92 4.82 18.50
C ALA A 99 -4.44 5.18 18.36
N LEU A 100 -3.55 4.37 18.96
CA LEU A 100 -2.10 4.53 18.84
C LEU A 100 -1.64 4.52 17.37
N LEU A 101 -2.10 3.56 16.57
CA LEU A 101 -1.73 3.50 15.15
C LEU A 101 -2.28 4.67 14.34
N SER A 102 -3.41 5.24 14.74
CA SER A 102 -4.01 6.39 14.06
C SER A 102 -3.25 7.68 14.32
N GLU A 103 -2.68 7.82 15.52
CA GLU A 103 -1.94 8.99 15.96
C GLU A 103 -0.45 8.93 15.62
N MET A 104 0.18 7.78 15.89
CA MET A 104 1.63 7.64 15.90
C MET A 104 2.19 6.90 14.69
N TYR A 105 1.34 6.36 13.83
CA TYR A 105 1.76 5.62 12.64
C TYR A 105 1.11 6.17 11.37
N THR A 106 1.77 5.89 10.24
CA THR A 106 1.16 6.00 8.92
C THR A 106 1.16 4.65 8.24
N LEU A 107 0.11 4.36 7.48
CA LEU A 107 0.07 3.20 6.61
C LEU A 107 0.70 3.59 5.27
N ARG A 108 1.91 3.10 5.02
CA ARG A 108 2.55 3.21 3.70
C ARG A 108 1.92 2.22 2.75
N VAL A 109 1.58 2.70 1.56
CA VAL A 109 1.02 1.88 0.49
C VAL A 109 1.93 1.98 -0.71
N THR A 110 2.37 0.83 -1.22
CA THR A 110 3.09 0.74 -2.48
C THR A 110 2.25 -0.03 -3.48
N PHE A 111 2.17 0.49 -4.69
CA PHE A 111 1.48 -0.15 -5.80
C PHE A 111 2.51 -0.64 -6.81
N THR A 112 2.28 -1.82 -7.39
CA THR A 112 2.94 -2.22 -8.63
C THR A 112 1.87 -2.41 -9.69
N LEU A 113 1.78 -1.46 -10.60
CA LEU A 113 0.81 -1.43 -11.68
C LEU A 113 1.42 -2.08 -12.92
N GLY A 114 0.64 -2.87 -13.64
CA GLY A 114 1.06 -3.50 -14.89
C GLY A 114 -0.03 -3.50 -15.94
N PHE A 115 0.38 -3.62 -17.20
CA PHE A 115 -0.51 -3.81 -18.35
C PHE A 115 -0.12 -5.08 -19.11
N THR A 116 -1.08 -5.97 -19.34
CA THR A 116 -0.84 -7.28 -19.97
C THR A 116 -1.17 -7.28 -21.47
N LYS A 117 -0.67 -8.30 -22.18
CA LYS A 117 -1.02 -8.55 -23.60
C LYS A 117 -2.52 -8.79 -23.81
N THR A 118 -3.21 -9.33 -22.80
CA THR A 118 -4.68 -9.50 -22.79
C THR A 118 -5.45 -8.19 -22.56
N ARG A 119 -4.75 -7.05 -22.53
CA ARG A 119 -5.29 -5.71 -22.28
C ARG A 119 -5.88 -5.55 -20.88
N ASP A 120 -5.33 -6.25 -19.90
CA ASP A 120 -5.73 -6.09 -18.52
C ASP A 120 -4.82 -5.07 -17.82
N LEU A 121 -5.45 -4.17 -17.06
CA LEU A 121 -4.75 -3.38 -16.06
C LEU A 121 -4.71 -4.18 -14.75
N VAL A 122 -3.51 -4.51 -14.31
CA VAL A 122 -3.29 -5.39 -13.15
C VAL A 122 -2.52 -4.66 -12.06
N LEU A 123 -2.79 -4.99 -10.82
CA LEU A 123 -2.21 -4.32 -9.66
C LEU A 123 -1.76 -5.33 -8.60
N LYS A 124 -0.56 -5.15 -8.08
CA LYS A 124 -0.14 -5.68 -6.78
C LYS A 124 -0.04 -4.51 -5.79
N SER A 125 -0.39 -4.75 -4.54
CA SER A 125 -0.19 -3.79 -3.45
C SER A 125 0.65 -4.42 -2.34
N ASP A 126 1.51 -3.60 -1.74
CA ASP A 126 2.25 -3.93 -0.53
C ASP A 126 1.95 -2.83 0.50
N PHE A 127 1.71 -3.22 1.74
CA PHE A 127 1.34 -2.31 2.83
C PHE A 127 2.29 -2.45 4.01
N GLY A 128 2.48 -1.37 4.75
CA GLY A 128 3.19 -1.43 6.02
C GLY A 128 2.92 -0.23 6.91
N PHE A 129 2.60 -0.49 8.17
CA PHE A 129 2.60 0.56 9.20
C PHE A 129 4.03 1.02 9.47
N LYS A 130 4.23 2.33 9.47
CA LYS A 130 5.50 2.98 9.81
C LYS A 130 5.28 4.01 10.91
N PRO A 131 6.06 3.96 11.99
CA PRO A 131 5.91 4.92 13.06
C PRO A 131 6.39 6.31 12.59
N LEU A 132 5.76 7.35 13.12
CA LEU A 132 6.09 8.75 12.84
C LEU A 132 7.25 9.23 13.73
N ARG A 133 7.51 8.54 14.84
CA ARG A 133 8.59 8.80 15.81
C ARG A 133 9.27 7.47 16.18
N GLU A 134 10.31 7.48 16.99
CA GLU A 134 11.05 6.26 17.39
C GLU A 134 10.25 5.26 18.25
N ASP A 135 8.96 5.51 18.51
CA ASP A 135 8.12 4.57 19.22
C ASP A 135 7.77 3.36 18.33
N VAL A 136 8.49 2.26 18.54
CA VAL A 136 8.41 1.04 17.75
C VAL A 136 7.75 -0.05 18.60
N LEU A 137 6.49 -0.33 18.31
CA LEU A 137 5.88 -1.59 18.69
C LEU A 137 6.72 -2.75 18.13
N SER A 138 7.09 -3.69 19.01
CA SER A 138 7.91 -4.86 18.68
C SER A 138 7.18 -5.96 17.90
N VAL A 139 5.92 -5.71 17.52
CA VAL A 139 5.05 -6.67 16.82
C VAL A 139 4.87 -6.31 15.36
N LYS A 140 4.61 -7.32 14.54
CA LYS A 140 4.31 -7.11 13.13
C LYS A 140 2.88 -6.60 12.94
N LEU A 141 2.77 -5.35 12.50
CA LEU A 141 1.48 -4.74 12.20
C LEU A 141 1.09 -4.98 10.74
N VAL A 142 0.02 -5.73 10.54
CA VAL A 142 -0.50 -6.09 9.20
C VAL A 142 -1.87 -5.45 9.01
N PRO A 143 -2.13 -4.74 7.91
CA PRO A 143 -3.47 -4.25 7.63
C PRO A 143 -4.39 -5.38 7.16
N LYS A 144 -5.70 -5.15 7.28
CA LYS A 144 -6.74 -6.04 6.76
C LYS A 144 -6.58 -6.25 5.25
N ARG A 145 -7.20 -7.30 4.74
CA ARG A 145 -7.29 -7.52 3.30
C ARG A 145 -8.20 -6.48 2.66
N PHE A 146 -7.80 -5.97 1.51
CA PHE A 146 -8.57 -5.02 0.72
C PHE A 146 -9.15 -5.70 -0.52
N SER A 147 -10.40 -5.38 -0.81
CA SER A 147 -11.07 -5.74 -2.05
C SER A 147 -10.45 -5.02 -3.25
N LYS A 148 -10.75 -5.50 -4.45
CA LYS A 148 -10.33 -4.85 -5.71
C LYS A 148 -10.76 -3.38 -5.77
N ASP A 149 -11.96 -3.07 -5.31
CA ASP A 149 -12.52 -1.72 -5.43
C ASP A 149 -11.89 -0.76 -4.42
N GLU A 150 -11.60 -1.23 -3.19
CA GLU A 150 -10.79 -0.47 -2.22
C GLU A 150 -9.37 -0.21 -2.74
N LEU A 151 -8.73 -1.20 -3.36
CA LEU A 151 -7.42 -1.05 -3.98
C LEU A 151 -7.44 -0.03 -5.11
N ARG A 152 -8.48 -0.06 -5.96
CA ARG A 152 -8.69 0.90 -7.04
C ARG A 152 -8.86 2.31 -6.48
N PHE A 153 -9.72 2.47 -5.47
CA PHE A 153 -9.93 3.75 -4.80
C PHE A 153 -8.63 4.31 -4.21
N MET A 154 -7.83 3.48 -3.53
CA MET A 154 -6.55 3.92 -2.98
C MET A 154 -5.54 4.30 -4.07
N LEU A 155 -5.51 3.59 -5.20
CA LEU A 155 -4.67 3.96 -6.35
C LEU A 155 -5.13 5.31 -6.95
N ASP A 156 -6.43 5.50 -7.16
CA ASP A 156 -6.99 6.75 -7.67
C ASP A 156 -6.64 7.93 -6.74
N LYS A 157 -6.72 7.72 -5.42
CA LYS A 157 -6.29 8.69 -4.43
C LYS A 157 -4.78 8.93 -4.46
N ALA A 158 -3.96 7.90 -4.62
CA ALA A 158 -2.50 8.07 -4.74
C ALA A 158 -2.10 8.93 -5.95
N CYS A 159 -2.87 8.87 -7.04
CA CYS A 159 -2.67 9.65 -8.27
C CYS A 159 -3.27 11.06 -8.24
N THR A 160 -4.13 11.39 -7.28
CA THR A 160 -4.84 12.69 -7.23
C THR A 160 -4.56 13.50 -5.98
N SER A 161 -4.15 12.86 -4.89
CA SER A 161 -3.82 13.55 -3.64
C SER A 161 -2.43 14.19 -3.72
N GLU A 162 -2.31 15.40 -3.20
CA GLU A 162 -1.03 16.07 -3.05
C GLU A 162 -0.07 15.25 -2.18
N PRO A 163 1.25 15.37 -2.40
CA PRO A 163 2.23 14.73 -1.54
C PRO A 163 2.15 15.33 -0.14
N MET A 164 2.06 14.48 0.88
CA MET A 164 1.98 14.93 2.27
C MET A 164 3.33 15.56 2.63
N LYS A 165 3.32 16.87 2.94
CA LYS A 165 4.54 17.56 3.40
C LYS A 165 4.98 16.96 4.74
N PRO A 166 6.27 16.66 4.94
CA PRO A 166 6.75 16.27 6.26
C PRO A 166 6.43 17.43 7.22
N THR A 167 5.63 17.13 8.24
CA THR A 167 5.36 18.07 9.32
C THR A 167 6.64 18.12 10.16
N LEU A 168 7.51 19.09 9.88
CA LEU A 168 8.63 19.43 10.74
C LEU A 168 8.02 19.99 12.04
N HIS A 169 8.11 19.21 13.12
CA HIS A 169 7.85 19.66 14.48
C HIS A 169 9.17 19.68 15.22
#